data_AF-A0A939F0X3-F1
#
_entry.id   AF-A0A939F0X3-F1
#
_cell.length_a   1.000
_cell.length_b   1.000
_cell.length_c   1.000
_cell.angle_alpha   90.00
_cell.angle_beta   90.00
_cell.angle_gamma   90.00
#
_symmetry.space_group_name_H-M   'P 1'
#
loop_
_entity.id
_entity.type
_entity.pdbx_description
1 polymer ?
#
loop_
_entity_poly.entity_id
_entity_poly.type
_entity_poly.pdbx_seq_one_letter_code
_entity_poly.pdbx_strand_id
1 'polypeptide(L)' 'MPREAEESYLTGHGDEEEQKPAAPARQPKAAPVYVGTSESLEILAAYDLFPLTPLSNLEQQLVQVVAGLEQRITELE' A
#
# COMPACT_ATOMS: atom_id res chain seq x y z
N MET A 1 -33.21 50.88 -12.66
CA MET A 1 -33.10 49.43 -12.92
C MET A 1 -31.64 49.00 -12.76
N PRO A 2 -31.24 48.41 -11.63
CA PRO A 2 -30.05 47.57 -11.54
C PRO A 2 -30.43 46.07 -11.51
N ARG A 3 -29.48 45.24 -11.93
CA ARG A 3 -29.63 43.82 -12.31
C ARG A 3 -29.69 42.88 -11.12
N GLU A 4 -30.37 41.77 -11.37
CA GLU A 4 -30.51 40.56 -10.56
C GLU A 4 -29.15 39.91 -10.20
N ALA A 5 -29.11 39.24 -9.05
CA ALA A 5 -28.81 37.81 -8.90
C ALA A 5 -27.97 37.48 -7.65
N GLU A 6 -28.62 36.75 -6.74
CA GLU A 6 -28.03 35.62 -5.98
C GLU A 6 -26.94 35.90 -4.95
N GLU A 7 -27.34 36.48 -3.82
CA GLU A 7 -26.73 36.13 -2.53
C GLU A 7 -27.23 34.73 -2.13
N SER A 8 -26.59 33.71 -2.70
CA SER A 8 -26.79 32.30 -2.37
C SER A 8 -26.33 32.04 -0.93
N TYR A 9 -27.29 32.13 0.00
CA TYR A 9 -27.36 31.49 1.32
C TYR A 9 -26.05 30.87 1.83
N LEU A 10 -25.20 31.69 2.43
CA LEU A 10 -24.44 31.23 3.59
C LEU A 10 -25.45 31.00 4.72
N THR A 11 -25.57 29.75 5.17
CA THR A 11 -25.53 29.32 6.58
C THR A 11 -26.54 28.21 6.85
N GLY A 12 -26.01 27.03 7.17
CA GLY A 12 -26.61 26.21 8.21
C GLY A 12 -27.38 24.97 7.78
N HIS A 13 -26.72 24.03 7.11
CA HIS A 13 -26.94 22.62 7.41
C HIS A 13 -25.58 22.02 7.78
N GLY A 14 -25.33 22.00 9.09
CA GLY A 14 -24.35 21.08 9.66
C GLY A 14 -24.90 19.68 9.44
N ASP A 15 -24.60 19.13 8.27
CA ASP A 15 -24.64 17.70 8.09
C ASP A 15 -23.60 17.15 9.05
N GLU A 16 -24.10 16.51 10.10
CA GLU A 16 -23.37 15.55 10.90
C GLU A 16 -22.78 14.53 9.92
N GLU A 17 -21.58 14.80 9.40
CA GLU A 17 -20.75 13.77 8.81
C GLU A 17 -20.48 12.78 9.93
N GLU A 18 -21.34 11.77 10.02
CA GLU A 18 -21.10 10.53 10.74
C GLU A 18 -19.63 10.18 10.50
N GLN A 19 -18.81 10.39 11.53
CA GLN A 19 -17.43 9.95 11.56
C GLN A 19 -17.48 8.44 11.42
N LYS A 20 -17.46 7.97 10.17
CA LYS A 20 -17.24 6.57 9.83
C LYS A 20 -16.00 6.17 10.63
N PRO A 21 -16.10 5.20 11.54
CA PRO A 21 -14.97 4.82 12.37
C PRO A 21 -13.79 4.57 11.43
N ALA A 22 -12.69 5.28 11.66
CA ALA A 22 -11.50 5.18 10.82
C ALA A 22 -11.18 3.70 10.67
N ALA A 23 -11.11 3.23 9.42
CA ALA A 23 -10.78 1.84 9.16
C ALA A 23 -9.48 1.52 9.91
N PRO A 24 -9.41 0.35 10.59
CA PRO A 24 -8.21 -0.01 11.34
C PRO A 24 -6.99 0.07 10.41
N ALA A 25 -5.87 0.56 10.93
CA ALA A 25 -4.63 0.65 10.16
C ALA A 25 -4.34 -0.70 9.49
N ARG A 26 -4.00 -0.68 8.20
CA ARG A 26 -3.68 -1.91 7.46
C ARG A 26 -2.51 -2.60 8.15
N GLN A 27 -2.73 -3.82 8.60
CA GLN A 27 -1.67 -4.69 9.11
C GLN A 27 -1.20 -5.62 7.99
N PRO A 28 0.12 -5.87 7.87
CA PRO A 28 0.62 -6.84 6.92
C PRO A 28 0.22 -8.25 7.34
N LYS A 29 -0.07 -9.12 6.37
CA LYS A 29 -0.48 -10.52 6.62
C LYS A 29 0.69 -11.40 7.06
N ALA A 30 1.91 -11.01 6.72
CA ALA A 30 3.16 -11.64 7.13
C ALA A 30 4.19 -10.53 7.37
N ALA A 31 5.13 -10.77 8.28
CA ALA A 31 6.26 -9.86 8.47
C ALA A 31 7.21 -9.97 7.26
N PRO A 32 7.81 -8.87 6.78
CA PRO A 32 8.88 -8.94 5.81
C PRO A 32 10.06 -9.73 6.36
N VAL A 33 10.70 -10.53 5.52
CA VAL A 33 11.86 -11.36 5.88
C VAL A 33 13.07 -10.83 5.15
N TYR A 34 14.15 -10.58 5.89
CA TYR A 34 15.41 -10.18 5.29
C TYR A 34 15.98 -11.34 4.48
N VAL A 35 16.26 -11.07 3.20
CA VAL A 35 16.87 -12.03 2.27
C VAL A 35 18.15 -11.45 1.70
N GLY A 36 19.13 -12.31 1.47
CA GLY A 36 20.40 -11.93 0.85
C GLY A 36 20.26 -11.65 -0.65
N THR A 37 21.33 -11.17 -1.30
CA THR A 37 21.33 -10.87 -2.73
C THR A 37 21.00 -12.09 -3.60
N SER A 38 21.57 -13.26 -3.29
CA SER A 38 21.32 -14.48 -4.07
C SER A 38 19.86 -14.91 -4.02
N GLU A 39 19.31 -15.00 -2.81
CA GLU A 39 17.90 -15.35 -2.58
C GLU A 39 16.96 -14.31 -3.18
N SER A 40 17.31 -13.02 -3.13
CA SER A 40 16.55 -11.96 -3.80
C SER A 40 16.46 -12.19 -5.31
N LEU A 41 17.55 -12.63 -5.95
CA LEU A 41 17.57 -12.93 -7.37
C LEU A 41 16.78 -14.20 -7.70
N GLU A 42 16.80 -15.22 -6.82
CA GLU A 42 15.99 -16.43 -6.97
C GLU A 42 14.49 -16.12 -6.91
N ILE A 43 14.07 -15.31 -5.92
CA ILE A 43 12.70 -14.83 -5.81
C ILE A 43 12.31 -14.09 -7.09
N LEU A 44 13.10 -13.10 -7.52
CA LEU A 44 12.80 -12.34 -8.74
C LEU A 44 12.72 -13.24 -9.99
N ALA A 45 13.62 -14.21 -10.12
CA ALA A 45 13.62 -15.16 -11.23
C ALA A 45 12.37 -16.04 -11.25
N ALA A 46 11.82 -16.42 -10.09
CA ALA A 46 10.57 -17.19 -10.01
C ALA A 46 9.36 -16.43 -10.60
N TYR A 47 9.46 -15.09 -10.71
CA TYR A 47 8.46 -14.22 -11.34
C TYR A 47 8.90 -13.67 -12.71
N ASP A 48 9.93 -14.25 -13.34
CA ASP A 48 10.50 -13.79 -14.61
C ASP A 48 11.00 -12.31 -14.58
N LEU A 49 11.45 -11.84 -13.42
CA LEU A 49 12.01 -10.51 -13.24
C LEU A 49 13.54 -10.55 -13.23
N PHE A 50 14.16 -9.84 -14.17
CA PHE A 50 15.61 -9.80 -14.34
C PHE A 50 16.13 -8.36 -14.21
N PRO A 51 16.59 -7.94 -13.02
CA PRO A 51 17.05 -6.58 -12.82
C PRO A 51 18.30 -6.31 -13.65
N LEU A 52 18.25 -5.30 -14.52
CA LEU A 52 19.39 -4.88 -15.34
C LEU A 52 20.36 -3.96 -14.58
N THR A 53 19.92 -3.46 -13.43
CA THR A 53 20.68 -2.60 -12.52
C THR A 53 20.53 -3.13 -11.09
N PRO A 54 21.42 -2.76 -10.15
CA PRO A 54 21.21 -3.06 -8.74
C PRO A 54 19.85 -2.57 -8.25
N LEU A 55 19.19 -3.37 -7.42
CA LEU A 55 17.89 -3.03 -6.83
C LEU A 55 18.02 -1.81 -5.93
N SER A 56 17.09 -0.87 -6.07
CA SER A 56 16.88 0.21 -5.12
C SER A 56 16.46 -0.31 -3.75
N ASN A 57 16.58 0.52 -2.72
CA ASN A 57 16.16 0.16 -1.36
C ASN A 57 14.68 -0.24 -1.28
N LEU A 58 13.81 0.42 -2.06
CA LEU A 58 12.39 0.09 -2.09
C LEU A 58 12.15 -1.29 -2.73
N GLU A 59 12.82 -1.59 -3.84
CA GLU A 59 12.71 -2.89 -4.49
C GLU A 59 13.22 -4.00 -3.58
N GLN A 60 14.32 -3.79 -2.87
CA GLN A 60 14.81 -4.74 -1.87
C GLN A 60 13.78 -4.98 -0.76
N GLN A 61 13.15 -3.93 -0.24
CA GLN A 61 12.08 -4.06 0.76
C GLN A 61 10.86 -4.80 0.22
N LEU A 62 10.50 -4.60 -1.06
CA LEU A 62 9.40 -5.33 -1.69
C LEU A 62 9.73 -6.82 -1.83
N VAL A 63 10.96 -7.16 -2.21
CA VAL A 63 11.40 -8.56 -2.26
C VAL A 63 11.34 -9.20 -0.87
N GLN A 64 11.71 -8.48 0.19
CA GLN A 64 11.57 -8.97 1.57
C GLN A 64 10.11 -9.20 1.99
N VAL A 65 9.19 -8.36 1.51
CA VAL A 65 7.74 -8.56 1.71
C VAL A 65 7.28 -9.84 1.01
N VAL A 66 7.71 -10.07 -0.24
CA VAL A 66 7.38 -11.28 -1.00
C VAL A 66 7.93 -12.52 -0.29
N ALA A 67 9.20 -12.50 0.11
CA ALA A 67 9.83 -13.60 0.87
C ALA A 67 9.03 -13.97 2.13
N GLY A 68 8.61 -12.98 2.91
CA GLY A 68 7.80 -13.20 4.11
C GLY A 68 6.42 -13.77 3.81
N LEU A 69 5.81 -13.38 2.68
CA LEU A 69 4.53 -13.95 2.24
C LEU A 69 4.67 -15.40 1.78
N GLU A 70 5.70 -15.73 1.01
CA GLU A 70 5.99 -17.09 0.54
C GLU A 70 6.28 -18.04 1.70
N GLN A 71 7.09 -17.60 2.67
CA GLN A 71 7.32 -18.34 3.90
C GLN A 71 5.99 -18.61 4.63
N ARG A 72 5.15 -17.58 4.79
CA ARG A 72 3.87 -17.72 5.49
C ARG A 72 2.91 -18.68 4.78
N ILE A 73 2.93 -18.71 3.45
CA ILE A 73 2.10 -19.64 2.67
C ILE A 73 2.61 -21.08 2.91
N THR A 74 3.92 -21.31 2.84
CA THR A 74 4.54 -22.61 3.09
C THR A 74 4.22 -23.16 4.50
N GLU A 75 4.15 -22.31 5.51
CA GLU A 75 3.77 -22.72 6.89
C GLU A 75 2.31 -23.14 7.04
N LEU A 76 1.44 -22.72 6.12
CA LEU A 76 0.01 -23.02 6.16
C LEU A 76 -0.36 -24.29 5.36
N GLU A 77 0.56 -24.78 4.52
CA GLU A 77 0.44 -26.02 3.75
C GLU A 77 0.88 -27.24 4.57
#